data_AF-A0A2S1STE8-F1
#
_entry.id   AF-A0A2S1STE8-F1
#
_cell.length_a   1.000
_cell.length_b   1.000
_cell.length_c   1.000
_cell.angle_alpha   90.00
_cell.angle_beta   90.00
_cell.angle_gamma   90.00
#
_symmetry.space_group_name_H-M   'P 1'
#
loop_
_entity.id
_entity.type
_entity.pdbx_description
1 polymer ?
#
loop_
_entity_poly.entity_id
_entity_poly.type
_entity_poly.pdbx_seq_one_letter_code
_entity_poly.pdbx_strand_id
1 'polypeptide(L)'
;MDIFRGFVNDFPTPDWVDRSLSRFRRMGSQPDFSITTESLMELGDWIESIERGSSLGEESLCKTGLQHFPWLKYSYRRPTWAESLLRTIGRDLVLLSADRKTMLVVFEEEYEYIAFTASDLT
;
A
#
# COMPACT_ATOMS: atom_id res chain seq x y z
N MET A 1 -7.04 -15.46 -13.40
CA MET A 1 -5.83 -15.50 -12.55
C MET A 1 -5.94 -14.31 -11.63
N ASP A 2 -6.06 -14.55 -10.34
CA ASP A 2 -6.56 -13.56 -9.39
C ASP A 2 -5.49 -12.55 -8.94
N ILE A 3 -5.90 -11.29 -8.80
CA ILE A 3 -5.08 -10.18 -8.27
C ILE A 3 -4.71 -10.48 -6.81
N PHE A 4 -5.68 -10.92 -6.02
CA PHE A 4 -5.48 -11.30 -4.63
C PHE A 4 -5.01 -12.75 -4.51
N ARG A 5 -3.92 -12.95 -3.78
CA ARG A 5 -3.31 -14.27 -3.53
C ARG A 5 -3.68 -14.83 -2.15
N GLY A 6 -4.31 -14.02 -1.30
CA GLY A 6 -4.79 -14.41 0.02
C GLY A 6 -4.15 -13.62 1.16
N PHE A 7 -4.69 -13.80 2.35
CA PHE A 7 -4.16 -13.18 3.57
C PHE A 7 -2.89 -13.89 4.04
N VAL A 8 -1.97 -13.13 4.62
CA VAL A 8 -0.72 -13.61 5.20
C VAL A 8 -0.73 -13.37 6.69
N ASN A 9 -0.62 -14.44 7.47
CA ASN A 9 -0.51 -14.42 8.94
C ASN A 9 0.88 -14.85 9.43
N ASP A 10 1.63 -15.60 8.61
CA ASP A 10 2.78 -16.39 9.06
C ASP A 10 4.11 -15.62 9.16
N PHE A 11 4.09 -14.29 9.25
CA PHE A 11 5.35 -13.54 9.35
C PHE A 11 5.18 -12.27 10.18
N PRO A 12 6.01 -12.07 11.23
CA PRO A 12 5.99 -10.81 11.96
C PRO A 12 6.32 -9.67 11.00
N THR A 13 5.49 -8.64 11.01
CA THR A 13 5.81 -7.36 10.38
C THR A 13 7.19 -6.92 10.85
N PRO A 14 8.14 -6.58 9.96
CA PRO A 14 9.45 -6.12 10.40
C PRO A 14 9.33 -4.90 11.31
N ASP A 15 10.10 -4.84 12.40
CA ASP A 15 10.03 -3.73 13.38
C ASP A 15 10.21 -2.35 12.74
N TRP A 16 10.98 -2.25 11.65
CA TRP A 16 11.18 -0.99 10.93
C TRP A 16 9.88 -0.49 10.29
N VAL A 17 9.00 -1.39 9.83
CA VAL A 17 7.70 -1.06 9.24
C VAL A 17 6.81 -0.42 10.29
N ASP A 18 6.65 -1.07 11.45
CA ASP A 18 5.81 -0.54 12.53
C ASP A 18 6.39 0.75 13.13
N ARG A 19 7.73 0.86 13.22
CA ARG A 19 8.41 2.10 13.63
C ARG A 19 8.17 3.23 12.63
N SER A 20 8.25 2.97 11.34
CA SER A 20 7.95 3.96 10.31
C SER A 20 6.49 4.38 10.39
N LEU A 21 5.55 3.43 10.42
CA LEU A 21 4.11 3.73 10.51
C LEU A 21 3.74 4.52 11.78
N SER A 22 4.34 4.20 12.93
CA SER A 22 4.06 4.90 14.20
C SER A 22 4.59 6.34 14.24
N ARG A 23 5.66 6.65 13.50
CA ARG A 23 6.13 8.03 13.31
C ARG A 23 5.17 8.86 12.47
N PHE A 24 4.36 8.20 11.66
CA PHE A 24 3.41 8.81 10.72
C PHE A 24 1.98 8.87 11.25
N ARG A 25 1.80 9.03 12.57
CA ARG A 25 0.47 9.27 13.15
C ARG A 25 -0.14 10.49 12.47
N ARG A 26 -1.09 10.24 11.55
CA ARG A 26 -1.88 11.25 10.83
C ARG A 26 -2.30 12.34 11.79
N MET A 27 -1.81 13.56 11.57
CA MET A 27 -2.54 14.73 12.04
C MET A 27 -3.77 14.77 11.15
N GLY A 28 -4.94 14.49 11.69
CA GLY A 28 -6.16 14.37 10.89
C GLY A 28 -6.41 15.65 10.11
N SER A 29 -6.20 15.59 8.80
CA SER A 29 -6.88 16.45 7.84
C SER A 29 -8.30 15.93 7.69
N GLN A 30 -9.26 16.83 7.71
CA GLN A 30 -10.60 16.51 7.23
C GLN A 30 -10.62 16.92 5.75
N PRO A 31 -10.90 16.01 4.82
CA PRO A 31 -10.81 16.34 3.40
C PRO A 31 -11.88 17.36 3.05
N ASP A 32 -11.48 18.48 2.44
CA ASP A 32 -12.40 19.51 1.95
C ASP A 32 -13.27 18.98 0.79
N PHE A 33 -12.83 17.91 0.12
CA PHE A 33 -13.52 17.23 -0.98
C PHE A 33 -13.36 15.71 -0.91
N SER A 34 -14.43 14.96 -1.16
CA SER A 34 -14.41 13.49 -1.27
C SER A 34 -14.51 13.04 -2.73
N ILE A 35 -13.61 12.14 -3.11
CA ILE A 35 -13.42 11.58 -4.46
C ILE A 35 -14.60 10.69 -4.91
N THR A 36 -15.00 10.86 -6.18
CA THR A 36 -16.01 10.07 -6.92
C THR A 36 -15.39 8.81 -7.56
N THR A 37 -16.17 7.97 -8.23
CA THR A 37 -15.68 6.72 -8.85
C THR A 37 -14.63 6.94 -9.95
N GLU A 38 -14.73 8.02 -10.74
CA GLU A 38 -13.76 8.35 -11.80
C GLU A 38 -12.37 8.62 -11.19
N SER A 39 -12.33 9.32 -10.06
CA SER A 39 -11.10 9.60 -9.34
C SER A 39 -10.45 8.38 -8.67
N LEU A 40 -11.18 7.26 -8.46
CA LEU A 40 -10.56 6.00 -8.02
C LEU A 40 -9.75 5.32 -9.14
N MET A 41 -10.22 5.41 -10.38
CA MET A 41 -9.50 4.90 -11.54
C MET A 41 -8.23 5.73 -11.77
N GLU A 42 -8.36 7.06 -11.73
CA GLU A 42 -7.21 7.98 -11.85
C GLU A 42 -6.18 7.78 -10.74
N LEU A 43 -6.64 7.62 -9.48
CA LEU A 43 -5.76 7.31 -8.36
C LEU A 43 -5.09 5.96 -8.53
N GLY A 44 -5.84 4.95 -8.99
CA GLY A 44 -5.30 3.64 -9.35
C GLY A 44 -4.16 3.78 -10.37
N ASP A 45 -4.43 4.40 -11.51
CA ASP A 45 -3.45 4.62 -12.59
C ASP A 45 -2.21 5.37 -12.10
N TRP A 46 -2.39 6.37 -11.24
CA TRP A 46 -1.31 7.12 -10.62
C TRP A 46 -0.47 6.23 -9.69
N ILE A 47 -1.08 5.41 -8.83
CA ILE A 47 -0.37 4.43 -7.98
C ILE A 47 0.41 3.43 -8.83
N GLU A 48 -0.19 2.91 -9.91
CA GLU A 48 0.49 2.00 -10.84
C GLU A 48 1.65 2.68 -11.57
N SER A 49 1.60 4.01 -11.75
CA SER A 49 2.69 4.79 -12.31
C SER A 49 3.88 4.93 -11.35
N ILE A 50 3.64 5.06 -10.05
CA ILE A 50 4.68 5.10 -9.01
C ILE A 50 5.40 3.75 -8.94
N GLU A 51 4.62 2.67 -8.96
CA GLU A 51 5.12 1.30 -8.86
C GLU A 51 6.01 0.90 -10.05
N ARG A 52 5.71 1.38 -11.26
CA ARG A 52 6.58 1.21 -12.44
C ARG A 52 8.00 1.77 -12.25
N GLY A 53 8.20 2.70 -11.31
CA GLY A 53 9.52 3.22 -10.93
C GLY A 53 10.11 2.60 -9.65
N SER A 54 9.39 1.71 -8.98
CA SER A 54 9.74 1.20 -7.65
C SER A 54 10.26 -0.24 -7.69
N SER A 55 10.96 -0.67 -6.63
CA SER A 55 11.51 -2.02 -6.47
C SER A 55 10.54 -3.02 -5.81
N LEU A 56 9.23 -2.76 -5.81
CA LEU A 56 8.27 -3.52 -5.00
C LEU A 56 8.13 -5.01 -5.42
N GLY A 57 8.48 -5.37 -6.67
CA GLY A 57 8.66 -6.77 -7.12
C GLY A 57 7.34 -7.54 -7.34
N GLU A 58 7.31 -8.57 -8.21
CA GLU A 58 6.08 -9.10 -8.85
C GLU A 58 4.88 -9.49 -7.95
N GLU A 59 5.15 -9.68 -6.67
CA GLU A 59 4.17 -9.89 -5.62
C GLU A 59 4.49 -8.95 -4.46
N SER A 60 3.45 -8.31 -3.91
CA SER A 60 3.56 -7.36 -2.82
C SER A 60 2.49 -7.61 -1.78
N LEU A 61 2.65 -6.96 -0.63
CA LEU A 61 1.76 -7.05 0.52
C LEU A 61 1.06 -5.70 0.70
N CYS A 62 -0.26 -5.72 0.90
CA CYS A 62 -1.04 -4.54 1.26
C CYS A 62 -1.54 -4.67 2.70
N LYS A 63 -1.37 -3.63 3.53
CA LYS A 63 -1.83 -3.64 4.92
C LYS A 63 -3.35 -3.59 4.97
N THR A 64 -3.97 -4.46 5.77
CA THR A 64 -5.44 -4.64 5.78
C THR A 64 -6.14 -3.92 6.93
N GLY A 65 -5.38 -3.46 7.93
CA GLY A 65 -5.94 -2.97 9.20
C GLY A 65 -6.49 -4.07 10.13
N LEU A 66 -6.50 -5.33 9.69
CA LEU A 66 -6.97 -6.46 10.50
C LEU A 66 -5.87 -6.96 11.43
N GLN A 67 -6.22 -7.21 12.69
CA GLN A 67 -5.25 -7.66 13.70
C GLN A 67 -4.65 -9.04 13.40
N HIS A 68 -5.47 -9.99 12.94
CA HIS A 68 -5.05 -11.39 12.72
C HIS A 68 -4.63 -11.68 11.28
N PHE A 69 -4.88 -10.76 10.35
CA PHE A 69 -4.56 -10.90 8.94
C PHE A 69 -4.01 -9.58 8.40
N PRO A 70 -2.90 -9.07 8.97
CA PRO A 70 -2.45 -7.70 8.78
C PRO A 70 -2.04 -7.39 7.34
N TRP A 71 -1.79 -8.42 6.53
CA TRP A 71 -1.32 -8.29 5.16
C TRP A 71 -2.16 -9.12 4.19
N LEU A 72 -2.55 -8.49 3.08
CA LEU A 72 -3.13 -9.12 1.92
C LEU A 72 -2.05 -9.21 0.83
N LYS A 73 -1.73 -10.41 0.38
CA LYS A 73 -0.81 -10.60 -0.74
C LYS A 73 -1.54 -10.35 -2.06
N TYR A 74 -0.95 -9.53 -2.92
CA TYR A 74 -1.48 -9.24 -4.24
C TYR A 74 -0.38 -9.32 -5.32
N SER A 75 -0.79 -9.44 -6.57
CA SER A 75 0.09 -9.38 -7.74
C SER A 75 -0.27 -8.21 -8.64
N TYR A 76 0.72 -7.42 -9.03
CA TYR A 76 0.53 -6.29 -9.94
C TYR A 76 0.64 -6.66 -11.43
N ARG A 77 0.73 -7.96 -11.76
CA ARG A 77 0.86 -8.43 -13.16
C ARG A 77 -0.35 -8.13 -14.05
N ARG A 78 -1.38 -7.47 -13.52
CA ARG A 78 -2.61 -7.10 -14.23
C ARG A 78 -2.82 -5.59 -14.10
N PRO A 79 -3.29 -4.93 -15.18
CA PRO A 79 -3.84 -3.59 -15.06
C PRO A 79 -4.91 -3.54 -13.97
N THR A 80 -5.10 -2.37 -13.37
CA THR A 80 -6.14 -2.06 -12.37
C THR A 80 -5.99 -2.81 -11.03
N TRP A 81 -4.78 -3.29 -10.72
CA TRP A 81 -4.50 -3.89 -9.42
C TRP A 81 -4.63 -2.86 -8.30
N ALA A 82 -4.22 -1.60 -8.55
CA ALA A 82 -4.30 -0.54 -7.56
C ALA A 82 -5.77 -0.16 -7.30
N GLU A 83 -6.58 -0.01 -8.34
CA GLU A 83 -8.02 0.21 -8.21
C GLU A 83 -8.69 -0.93 -7.40
N SER A 84 -8.29 -2.17 -7.68
CA SER A 84 -8.82 -3.34 -6.95
C SER A 84 -8.47 -3.29 -5.46
N LEU A 85 -7.25 -2.88 -5.10
CA LEU A 85 -6.86 -2.67 -3.70
C LEU A 85 -7.64 -1.52 -3.07
N LEU A 86 -7.76 -0.38 -3.75
CA LEU A 86 -8.52 0.78 -3.25
C LEU A 86 -9.98 0.42 -2.93
N ARG A 87 -10.61 -0.40 -3.77
CA ARG A 87 -11.98 -0.91 -3.55
C ARG A 87 -12.08 -1.91 -2.40
N THR A 88 -11.01 -2.65 -2.11
CA THR A 88 -11.04 -3.76 -1.15
C THR A 88 -10.59 -3.34 0.25
N ILE A 89 -9.51 -2.56 0.33
CA ILE A 89 -8.84 -2.17 1.57
C ILE A 89 -9.31 -0.79 2.03
N GLY A 90 -9.55 0.10 1.07
CA GLY A 90 -9.78 1.51 1.33
C GLY A 90 -8.73 2.37 0.63
N ARG A 91 -8.84 3.67 0.84
CA ARG A 91 -8.21 4.64 -0.05
C ARG A 91 -6.78 5.01 0.33
N ASP A 92 -6.43 4.78 1.60
CA ASP A 92 -5.04 4.90 2.06
C ASP A 92 -4.38 3.54 2.04
N LEU A 93 -3.41 3.39 1.15
CA LEU A 93 -2.73 2.12 0.96
C LEU A 93 -1.37 2.15 1.62
N VAL A 94 -1.06 1.07 2.35
CA VAL A 94 0.30 0.76 2.79
C VAL A 94 0.73 -0.49 2.05
N LEU A 95 1.69 -0.34 1.14
CA LEU A 95 2.22 -1.40 0.28
C LEU A 95 3.64 -1.75 0.75
N LEU A 96 3.98 -3.04 0.76
CA LEU A 96 5.27 -3.55 1.18
C LEU A 96 5.76 -4.58 0.16
N SER A 97 7.01 -4.45 -0.28
CA SER A 97 7.63 -5.39 -1.22
C SER A 97 7.66 -6.81 -0.64
N ALA A 98 7.66 -7.84 -1.49
CA ALA A 98 7.81 -9.23 -1.03
C ALA A 98 9.10 -9.47 -0.22
N ASP A 99 10.19 -8.79 -0.58
CA ASP A 99 11.47 -8.87 0.13
C ASP A 99 11.50 -8.02 1.43
N ARG A 100 10.43 -7.24 1.68
CA ARG A 100 10.23 -6.39 2.85
C ARG A 100 11.32 -5.33 3.01
N LYS A 101 11.90 -4.89 1.91
CA LYS A 101 12.90 -3.81 1.87
C LYS A 101 12.33 -2.47 1.46
N THR A 102 11.16 -2.42 0.85
CA THR A 102 10.54 -1.17 0.39
C THR A 102 9.10 -1.11 0.86
N MET A 103 8.71 0.00 1.48
CA MET A 103 7.33 0.29 1.84
C MET A 103 6.88 1.59 1.20
N LEU A 104 5.69 1.60 0.63
CA LEU A 104 5.01 2.77 0.10
C LEU A 104 3.77 3.06 0.95
N VAL A 105 3.61 4.29 1.39
CA VAL A 105 2.37 4.77 2.01
C VAL A 105 1.75 5.79 1.06
N VAL A 106 0.53 5.54 0.64
CA VAL A 106 -0.23 6.41 -0.27
C VAL A 106 -1.35 7.09 0.49
N PHE A 107 -1.44 8.40 0.35
CA PHE A 107 -2.48 9.23 0.93
C PHE A 107 -3.39 9.76 -0.18
N GLU A 108 -4.63 9.29 -0.17
CA GLU A 108 -5.61 9.66 -1.19
C GLU A 108 -5.90 11.17 -1.20
N GLU A 109 -6.14 11.74 -0.02
CA GLU A 109 -6.58 13.13 0.16
C GLU A 109 -5.60 14.15 -0.40
N GLU A 110 -4.30 13.82 -0.36
CA GLU A 110 -3.22 14.73 -0.72
C GLU A 110 -2.59 14.39 -2.08
N TYR A 111 -3.03 13.29 -2.73
CA TYR A 111 -2.33 12.69 -3.89
C TYR A 111 -0.82 12.59 -3.64
N GLU A 112 -0.46 12.17 -2.42
CA GLU A 112 0.90 12.10 -1.94
C GLU A 112 1.29 10.66 -1.65
N TYR A 113 2.57 10.34 -1.85
CA TYR A 113 3.13 9.08 -1.39
C TYR A 113 4.45 9.31 -0.66
N ILE A 114 4.72 8.42 0.29
CA ILE A 114 6.00 8.37 0.99
C ILE A 114 6.58 6.98 0.83
N ALA A 115 7.80 6.93 0.29
CA ALA A 115 8.55 5.69 0.14
C ALA A 115 9.58 5.56 1.26
N PHE A 116 9.64 4.37 1.85
CA PHE A 116 10.63 3.96 2.83
C PHE A 116 11.42 2.81 2.25
N THR A 117 12.72 2.84 2.49
CA THR A 117 13.56 1.66 2.33
C THR A 117 14.01 1.18 3.70
N ALA A 118 14.05 -0.13 3.88
CA ALA A 118 14.83 -0.74 4.94
C ALA A 118 16.28 -0.35 4.66
N SER A 119 16.72 0.75 5.26
CA SER A 119 18.15 1.04 5.38
C SER A 119 18.75 -0.18 6.08
N ASP A 120 19.92 -0.66 5.63
CA ASP A 120 20.66 -1.64 6.40
C ASP A 120 20.77 -1.10 7.83
N LEU A 121 20.05 -1.73 8.76
CA LEU A 121 20.00 -1.37 10.16
C LEU A 121 21.37 -1.71 10.77
N THR A 122 22.38 -0.89 10.47
CA THR A 122 23.61 -0.76 11.23
C THR A 122 23.46 0.31 12.28
#